data_AF-A0A3Q8VQQ2-F1
#
_entry.id   AF-A0A3Q8VQQ2-F1
#
_cell.length_a   1.000
_cell.length_b   1.000
_cell.length_c   1.000
_cell.angle_alpha   90.00
_cell.angle_beta   90.00
_cell.angle_gamma   90.00
#
_symmetry.space_group_name_H-M   'P 1'
#
loop_
_entity.id
_entity.type
_entity.pdbx_description
1 polymer ?
#
loop_
_entity_poly.entity_id
_entity_poly.type
_entity_poly.pdbx_seq_one_letter_code
_entity_poly.pdbx_strand_id
1 'polypeptide(L)'
;MTMEQYLNARYRNDYSSREKEMYTVTLNKNVADWNTSFNLQYSRQTYWDIRKTDYYTVSVNRYFNVFGLQGVAVGLAASRSKYLGRDNDSAYLRISVPLGTGTASYSGSMSNDRYVNMAG
;
A
#
# COMPACT_ATOMS: atom_id res chain seq x y z
N MET A 1 13.81 -21.94 -12.14
CA MET A 1 13.34 -21.90 -13.54
C MET A 1 11.93 -22.46 -13.55
N THR A 2 10.94 -21.65 -13.91
CA THR A 2 9.58 -22.14 -14.12
C THR A 2 9.48 -22.82 -15.49
N MET A 3 8.52 -23.73 -15.68
CA MET A 3 8.36 -24.52 -16.92
C MET A 3 8.22 -23.63 -18.17
N GLU A 4 7.59 -22.47 -18.02
CA GLU A 4 7.45 -21.49 -19.11
C GLU A 4 8.79 -20.87 -19.54
N GLN A 5 9.71 -20.64 -18.60
CA GLN A 5 11.04 -20.10 -18.90
C GLN A 5 11.89 -21.10 -19.72
N TYR A 6 11.70 -22.41 -19.52
CA TYR A 6 12.39 -23.44 -20.29
C TYR A 6 11.92 -23.50 -21.75
N LEU A 7 10.61 -23.40 -21.98
CA LEU A 7 10.03 -23.41 -23.32
C LEU A 7 10.43 -22.16 -24.12
N ASN A 8 10.47 -20.99 -23.48
CA ASN A 8 10.81 -19.74 -24.14
C ASN A 8 12.30 -19.65 -24.50
N ALA A 9 13.18 -20.10 -23.60
CA ALA A 9 14.63 -20.19 -23.85
C ALA A 9 14.98 -21.11 -25.03
N ARG A 10 14.22 -22.20 -25.22
CA ARG A 10 14.44 -23.15 -26.32
C ARG A 10 13.96 -22.65 -27.69
N TYR A 11 12.91 -21.84 -27.72
CA TYR A 11 12.25 -21.45 -28.98
C TYR A 11 12.57 -20.02 -29.46
N ARG A 12 12.94 -19.09 -28.58
CA ARG A 12 13.14 -17.68 -28.95
C ARG A 12 14.51 -17.09 -28.63
N ASN A 13 15.42 -17.87 -28.05
CA ASN A 13 16.76 -17.39 -27.63
C ASN A 13 16.68 -16.11 -26.76
N ASP A 14 15.59 -15.97 -26.00
CA ASP A 14 15.29 -14.80 -25.19
C ASP A 14 15.61 -15.15 -23.73
N TYR A 15 16.69 -14.56 -23.21
CA TYR A 15 17.18 -14.78 -21.84
C TYR A 15 16.60 -13.76 -20.85
N SER A 16 15.72 -12.87 -21.30
CA SER A 16 15.24 -11.75 -20.50
C SER A 16 14.20 -12.19 -19.46
N SER A 17 14.39 -11.75 -18.21
CA SER A 17 13.51 -11.98 -17.04
C SER A 17 13.79 -13.23 -16.18
N ARG A 18 15.06 -13.50 -15.84
CA ARG A 18 15.37 -14.38 -14.70
C ARG A 18 15.07 -13.67 -13.37
N GLU A 19 14.04 -14.13 -12.67
CA GLU A 19 13.79 -13.79 -11.27
C GLU A 19 14.97 -14.25 -10.42
N LYS A 20 15.57 -13.34 -9.64
CA LYS A 20 16.70 -13.64 -8.77
C LYS A 20 16.22 -14.01 -7.38
N GLU A 21 15.56 -13.07 -6.72
CA GLU A 21 15.16 -13.17 -5.33
C GLU A 21 13.85 -12.38 -5.12
N MET A 22 12.90 -12.98 -4.39
CA MET A 22 11.65 -12.36 -4.00
C MET A 22 11.52 -12.41 -2.47
N TYR A 23 11.26 -11.25 -1.86
CA TYR A 23 11.02 -11.13 -0.42
C TYR A 23 9.68 -10.44 -0.20
N THR A 24 8.76 -11.15 0.45
CA THR A 24 7.45 -10.60 0.82
C THR A 24 7.34 -10.61 2.33
N VAL A 25 7.08 -9.45 2.92
CA VAL A 25 6.80 -9.27 4.34
C VAL A 25 5.41 -8.69 4.49
N THR A 26 4.53 -9.43 5.15
CA THR A 26 3.16 -8.99 5.43
C THR A 26 2.95 -8.99 6.94
N LEU A 27 2.54 -7.85 7.48
CA LEU A 27 2.17 -7.69 8.88
C LEU A 27 0.75 -7.14 8.94
N ASN A 28 -0.12 -7.87 9.63
CA ASN A 28 -1.47 -7.45 9.94
C ASN A 28 -1.64 -7.57 11.45
N LYS A 29 -1.61 -6.45 12.16
CA LYS A 29 -1.78 -6.42 13.61
C LYS A 29 -2.96 -5.56 13.97
N ASN A 30 -3.98 -6.17 14.57
CA ASN A 30 -5.06 -5.45 15.21
C ASN A 30 -4.80 -5.39 16.71
N VAL A 31 -4.79 -4.18 17.26
CA VAL A 31 -4.59 -3.92 18.69
C VAL A 31 -5.93 -3.45 19.25
N ALA A 32 -6.67 -4.38 19.87
CA ALA A 32 -7.99 -4.12 20.43
C ALA A 32 -7.96 -3.07 21.55
N ASP A 33 -6.95 -3.10 22.42
CA ASP A 33 -6.75 -2.12 23.51
C ASP A 33 -6.80 -0.66 23.04
N TRP A 34 -6.23 -0.38 21.87
CA TRP A 34 -6.16 0.97 21.29
C TRP A 34 -7.09 1.15 20.10
N ASN A 35 -7.93 0.14 19.82
CA ASN A 35 -8.82 0.07 18.67
C ASN A 35 -8.12 0.50 17.36
N THR A 36 -6.90 0.00 17.17
CA THR A 36 -5.99 0.38 16.08
C THR A 36 -5.61 -0.84 15.26
N SER A 37 -5.82 -0.77 13.95
CA SER A 37 -5.35 -1.74 12.97
C SER A 37 -4.11 -1.20 12.27
N PHE A 38 -3.06 -2.01 12.24
CA PHE A 38 -1.84 -1.76 11.47
C PHE A 38 -1.70 -2.83 10.40
N ASN A 39 -1.52 -2.41 9.16
CA ASN A 39 -1.25 -3.27 8.03
C ASN A 39 0.03 -2.75 7.34
N LEU A 40 0.95 -3.66 7.09
CA LEU A 40 2.17 -3.37 6.36
C LEU A 40 2.43 -4.51 5.39
N GLN A 41 2.54 -4.18 4.12
CA GLN A 41 2.85 -5.08 3.05
C GLN A 41 4.10 -4.55 2.37
N TYR A 42 5.18 -5.32 2.41
CA TYR A 42 6.39 -5.07 1.66
C TYR A 42 6.63 -6.24 0.72
N SER A 43 6.93 -5.95 -0.53
CA SER A 43 7.32 -6.93 -1.52
C SER A 43 8.48 -6.35 -2.32
N ARG A 44 9.58 -7.10 -2.36
CA ARG A 44 10.78 -6.76 -3.11
C ARG A 44 11.08 -7.88 -4.07
N GLN A 45 11.09 -7.57 -5.37
CA GLN A 45 11.46 -8.51 -6.41
C GLN A 45 12.71 -7.99 -7.13
N THR A 46 13.77 -8.78 -7.06
CA THR A 46 15.03 -8.53 -7.76
C THR A 46 15.14 -9.49 -8.94
N TYR A 47 15.50 -8.95 -10.10
CA TYR A 47 15.78 -9.73 -11.30
C TYR A 47 17.27 -9.68 -11.61
N TRP A 48 17.76 -10.64 -12.41
CA TRP A 48 19.17 -10.67 -12.84
C TRP A 48 19.52 -9.61 -13.89
N ASP A 49 18.56 -9.19 -14.72
CA ASP A 49 18.81 -8.40 -15.95
C ASP A 49 18.05 -7.05 -16.01
N ILE A 50 17.05 -6.84 -15.14
CA ILE A 50 16.23 -5.61 -15.12
C ILE A 50 16.26 -4.92 -13.76
N ARG A 51 16.00 -3.60 -13.77
CA ARG A 51 15.94 -2.77 -12.56
C ARG A 51 14.95 -3.36 -11.54
N LYS A 52 15.33 -3.29 -10.26
CA LYS A 52 14.56 -3.82 -9.12
C LYS A 52 13.16 -3.20 -9.05
N THR A 53 12.18 -4.04 -8.76
CA THR A 53 10.79 -3.64 -8.50
C THR A 53 10.54 -3.77 -7.00
N ASP A 54 10.28 -2.64 -6.35
CA ASP A 54 10.03 -2.57 -4.91
C ASP A 54 8.61 -2.00 -4.71
N TYR A 55 7.78 -2.70 -3.94
CA TYR A 55 6.44 -2.24 -3.57
C TYR A 55 6.29 -2.31 -2.05
N TYR A 56 5.95 -1.19 -1.43
CA TYR A 56 5.52 -1.18 -0.03
C TYR A 56 4.22 -0.40 0.12
N THR A 57 3.34 -0.93 0.96
CA THR A 57 2.12 -0.28 1.41
C THR A 57 2.03 -0.42 2.90
N VAL A 58 1.77 0.68 3.58
CA VAL A 58 1.58 0.76 5.02
C VAL A 58 0.26 1.47 5.25
N SER A 59 -0.61 0.89 6.07
CA SER A 59 -1.84 1.53 6.49
C SER A 59 -2.08 1.35 7.98
N VAL A 60 -2.59 2.41 8.60
CA VAL A 60 -2.92 2.48 10.00
C VAL A 60 -4.30 3.07 10.12
N ASN A 61 -5.21 2.33 10.74
CA ASN A 61 -6.57 2.76 10.99
C ASN A 61 -6.81 2.73 12.49
N ARG A 62 -7.09 3.89 13.06
CA ARG A 62 -7.40 4.03 14.47
C ARG A 62 -8.82 4.52 14.65
N TYR A 63 -9.53 3.90 15.57
CA TYR A 63 -10.87 4.30 15.97
C TYR A 63 -10.84 4.80 17.41
N PHE A 64 -11.49 5.92 17.68
CA PHE A 64 -11.57 6.49 19.02
C PHE A 64 -12.92 7.13 19.27
N ASN A 65 -13.26 7.27 20.55
CA ASN A 65 -14.47 7.92 21.00
C ASN A 65 -14.07 9.22 21.68
N VAL A 66 -14.64 10.35 21.23
CA VAL A 66 -14.27 11.69 21.70
C VAL A 66 -15.55 12.52 21.86
N PHE A 67 -15.70 13.24 22.99
CA PHE A 67 -16.83 14.13 23.30
C PHE A 67 -18.24 13.52 23.10
N GLY A 68 -18.42 12.24 23.46
CA GLY A 68 -19.71 11.56 23.29
C GLY A 68 -20.02 11.09 21.87
N LEU A 69 -19.15 11.40 20.90
CA LEU A 69 -19.18 10.86 19.54
C LEU A 69 -18.44 9.52 19.53
N GLN A 70 -19.18 8.44 19.29
CA GLN A 70 -18.63 7.08 19.19
C GLN A 70 -18.28 6.78 17.73
N GLY A 71 -17.13 6.16 17.49
CA GLY A 71 -16.76 5.70 16.15
C GLY A 71 -16.07 6.74 15.26
N VAL A 72 -15.33 7.68 15.85
CA VAL A 72 -14.42 8.52 15.06
C VAL A 72 -13.31 7.63 14.52
N ALA A 73 -13.10 7.65 13.21
CA ALA A 73 -12.07 6.87 12.55
C ALA A 73 -11.06 7.77 11.87
N VAL A 74 -9.79 7.49 12.08
CA VAL A 74 -8.68 8.09 11.36
C VAL A 74 -7.94 6.98 10.64
N GLY A 75 -7.79 7.13 9.33
CA GLY A 75 -7.05 6.21 8.48
C GLY A 75 -5.90 6.94 7.82
N LEU A 76 -4.71 6.37 7.93
CA LEU A 76 -3.53 6.78 7.19
C LEU A 76 -3.11 5.59 6.33
N ALA A 77 -2.81 5.83 5.06
CA ALA A 77 -2.22 4.83 4.19
C ALA A 77 -1.14 5.51 3.35
N ALA A 78 -0.01 4.85 3.18
CA ALA A 78 1.06 5.27 2.30
C ALA A 78 1.51 4.07 1.49
N SER A 79 1.73 4.27 0.20
CA SER A 79 2.28 3.27 -0.68
C SER A 79 3.33 3.89 -1.59
N ARG A 80 4.37 3.11 -1.87
CA ARG A 80 5.32 3.41 -2.95
C ARG A 80 5.37 2.21 -3.86
N SER A 81 5.21 2.46 -5.14
CA SER A 81 5.50 1.49 -6.19
C SER A 81 6.69 1.96 -7.00
N LYS A 82 7.73 1.13 -7.09
CA LYS A 82 8.88 1.34 -7.97
C LYS A 82 8.78 0.34 -9.11
N TYR A 83 8.49 0.82 -10.31
CA TYR A 83 8.39 -0.01 -11.51
C TYR A 83 9.34 0.52 -12.57
N LEU A 84 10.28 -0.31 -13.04
CA LEU A 84 11.23 0.03 -14.11
C LEU A 84 12.00 1.36 -13.87
N GLY A 85 12.25 1.71 -12.61
CA GLY A 85 12.99 2.93 -12.25
C GLY A 85 12.14 4.20 -12.15
N ARG A 86 10.82 4.11 -12.30
CA ARG A 86 9.89 5.19 -11.94
C ARG A 86 9.33 4.90 -10.55
N ASP A 87 9.57 5.83 -9.64
CA ASP A 87 9.01 5.80 -8.29
C ASP A 87 7.66 6.52 -8.33
N ASN A 88 6.61 5.89 -7.79
CA ASN A 88 5.30 6.49 -7.63
C ASN A 88 4.92 6.40 -6.15
N ASP A 89 4.92 7.56 -5.50
CA ASP A 89 4.56 7.74 -4.10
C ASP A 89 3.12 8.20 -3.97
N SER A 90 2.36 7.48 -3.17
CA SER A 90 0.98 7.79 -2.84
C SER A 90 0.79 7.80 -1.32
N ALA A 91 0.18 8.85 -0.79
CA ALA A 91 -0.23 8.94 0.61
C ALA A 91 -1.71 9.31 0.67
N TYR A 92 -2.41 8.78 1.66
CA TYR A 92 -3.83 8.96 1.86
C TYR A 92 -4.10 9.11 3.35
N LEU A 93 -4.86 10.14 3.69
CA LEU A 93 -5.33 10.43 5.04
C LEU A 93 -6.84 10.57 4.96
N ARG A 94 -7.56 9.89 5.84
CA ARG A 94 -9.00 10.08 6.04
C ARG A 94 -9.32 10.24 7.50
N ILE A 95 -10.30 11.09 7.77
CA ILE A 95 -10.90 11.32 9.07
C ILE A 95 -12.40 11.23 8.85
N SER A 96 -13.10 10.44 9.64
CA SER A 96 -14.56 10.35 9.61
C SER A 96 -15.12 10.40 11.01
N VAL A 97 -16.06 11.32 11.22
CA VAL A 97 -16.71 11.59 12.50
C VAL A 97 -18.22 11.43 12.30
N PRO A 98 -18.86 10.44 12.93
CA PRO A 98 -20.31 10.36 12.97
C PRO A 98 -20.86 11.42 13.92
N LEU A 99 -21.74 12.29 13.43
CA LEU A 99 -22.39 13.39 14.13
C LEU A 99 -23.90 13.12 14.22
N GLY A 100 -24.32 12.14 15.01
CA GLY A 100 -25.72 11.86 15.36
C GLY A 100 -26.67 11.57 14.18
N THR A 101 -27.01 12.59 13.40
CA THR A 101 -27.85 12.57 12.20
C THR A 101 -27.05 12.56 10.88
N GLY A 102 -25.74 12.80 10.91
CA GLY A 102 -24.88 12.82 9.72
C GLY A 102 -23.48 12.24 9.98
N THR A 103 -22.65 12.14 8.93
CA THR A 103 -21.23 11.77 9.08
C THR A 103 -20.40 12.84 8.38
N ALA A 104 -19.56 13.53 9.13
CA ALA A 104 -18.57 14.43 8.56
C ALA A 104 -17.31 13.63 8.22
N SER A 105 -16.84 13.73 6.99
CA SER A 105 -15.63 13.06 6.52
C SER A 105 -14.71 14.03 5.80
N TYR A 106 -13.43 13.91 6.09
CA TYR A 106 -12.39 14.65 5.42
C TYR A 106 -11.35 13.66 4.94
N SER A 107 -10.99 13.71 3.66
CA SER A 107 -9.90 12.90 3.13
C SER A 107 -8.97 13.73 2.26
N GLY A 108 -7.68 13.47 2.41
CA GLY A 108 -6.62 14.07 1.61
C GLY A 108 -5.78 12.96 1.02
N SER A 109 -5.47 13.05 -0.26
CA SER A 109 -4.56 12.13 -0.95
C SER A 109 -3.50 12.91 -1.69
N MET A 110 -2.27 12.42 -1.66
CA MET A 110 -1.16 12.92 -2.43
C MET A 110 -0.67 11.79 -3.32
N SER A 111 -0.47 12.03 -4.61
CA SER A 111 0.16 11.06 -5.51
C SER A 111 1.04 11.79 -6.50
N ASN A 112 2.37 11.60 -6.38
CA ASN A 112 3.36 12.03 -7.37
C ASN A 112 3.09 13.45 -7.93
N ASP A 113 2.95 14.43 -7.04
CA ASP A 113 2.63 15.87 -7.26
C ASP A 113 1.15 16.28 -7.37
N ARG A 114 0.20 15.34 -7.33
CA ARG A 114 -1.23 15.66 -7.26
C ARG A 114 -1.76 15.57 -5.85
N TYR A 115 -2.41 16.64 -5.40
CA TYR A 115 -3.11 16.70 -4.13
C TYR A 115 -4.60 16.74 -4.39
N VAL A 116 -5.35 15.84 -3.75
CA VAL A 116 -6.80 15.80 -3.81
C VAL A 116 -7.31 15.81 -2.39
N ASN A 117 -8.10 16.83 -2.06
CA ASN A 117 -8.78 16.92 -0.78
C ASN A 117 -10.29 16.87 -1.03
N MET A 118 -10.98 16.07 -0.25
CA MET A 118 -12.43 15.92 -0.29
C MET A 118 -12.97 16.10 1.13
N ALA A 119 -13.99 16.93 1.27
CA ALA A 119 -14.72 17.15 2.50
C ALA A 119 -16.21 16.90 2.24
N GLY A 120 -16.89 16.20 3.15
CA GLY A 120 -18.30 15.86 3.06
C GLY A 120 -18.94 15.67 4.43
#